data_AF-A0A523Z6F7-F1
#
_entry.id   AF-A0A523Z6F7-F1
#
_cell.length_a   1.000
_cell.length_b   1.000
_cell.length_c   1.000
_cell.angle_alpha   90.00
_cell.angle_beta   90.00
_cell.angle_gamma   90.00
#
_symmetry.space_group_name_H-M   'P 1'
#
loop_
_entity.id
_entity.type
_entity.pdbx_description
1 polymer ?
#
loop_
_entity_poly.entity_id
_entity_poly.type
_entity_poly.pdbx_seq_one_letter_code
_entity_poly.pdbx_strand_id
1 'polypeptide(L)' 'LGEETLQLERAFNRAAGFSAADDRLPEWMTTEPLPPHNRVFDVDAEDLDGV' A
#
# COMPACT_ATOMS: atom_id res chain seq x y z
N LEU A 1 1.88 20.61 -9.88
CA LEU A 1 3.27 20.26 -9.51
C LEU A 1 3.35 18.98 -8.68
N GLY A 2 2.96 18.93 -7.39
CA GLY A 2 3.08 17.69 -6.60
C GLY A 2 2.20 16.54 -7.08
N GLU A 3 0.91 16.80 -7.32
CA GLU A 3 -0.05 15.78 -7.76
C GLU A 3 0.31 15.17 -9.14
N GLU A 4 0.71 16.01 -10.10
CA GLU A 4 1.13 15.57 -11.43
C GLU A 4 2.36 14.66 -11.36
N THR A 5 3.32 14.96 -10.48
CA THR A 5 4.48 14.10 -10.24
C THR A 5 4.06 12.72 -9.72
N LEU A 6 3.15 12.67 -8.73
CA LEU A 6 2.66 11.40 -8.19
C LEU A 6 1.93 10.56 -9.25
N GLN A 7 1.14 11.19 -10.11
CA GLN A 7 0.48 10.49 -11.22
C GLN A 7 1.49 9.92 -12.22
N LEU A 8 2.55 10.69 -12.54
CA LEU A 8 3.62 10.24 -13.43
C LEU A 8 4.40 9.06 -12.85
N GLU A 9 4.75 9.10 -11.56
CA GLU A 9 5.45 8.02 -10.85
C GLU A 9 4.61 6.73 -10.83
N ARG A 10 3.29 6.83 -10.56
CA ARG A 10 2.39 5.68 -10.61
C ARG A 10 2.28 5.08 -12.02
N ALA A 11 2.17 5.92 -13.04
CA ALA A 11 2.13 5.46 -14.43
C ALA A 11 3.44 4.75 -14.83
N PHE A 12 4.58 5.27 -14.39
CA PHE A 12 5.88 4.64 -14.59
C PHE A 12 5.96 3.26 -13.92
N ASN A 13 5.54 3.14 -12.66
CA ASN A 13 5.54 1.85 -11.94
C ASN A 13 4.63 0.82 -12.62
N ARG A 14 3.43 1.23 -13.06
CA ARG A 14 2.52 0.35 -13.82
C ARG A 14 3.15 -0.14 -15.12
N ALA A 15 3.88 0.73 -15.83
CA ALA A 15 4.59 0.34 -17.05
C ALA A 15 5.77 -0.62 -16.76
N ALA A 16 6.37 -0.54 -15.57
CA ALA A 16 7.39 -1.47 -15.10
C ALA A 16 6.82 -2.82 -14.60
N GLY A 17 5.50 -2.98 -14.59
CA GLY A 17 4.83 -4.22 -14.19
C GLY A 17 4.35 -4.27 -12.74
N PHE A 18 4.46 -3.16 -11.99
CA PHE A 18 3.90 -3.08 -10.64
C PHE A 18 2.37 -3.11 -10.69
N SER A 19 1.80 -3.84 -9.75
CA SER A 19 0.38 -4.13 -9.63
C SER A 19 -0.10 -3.87 -8.20
N ALA A 20 -1.40 -3.99 -7.99
CA ALA A 20 -1.99 -3.93 -6.66
C ALA A 20 -1.42 -4.99 -5.69
N ALA A 21 -0.78 -6.06 -6.19
CA ALA A 21 -0.11 -7.03 -5.33
C ALA A 21 1.19 -6.49 -4.72
N ASP A 22 1.85 -5.54 -5.41
CA ASP A 22 3.11 -4.93 -4.98
C ASP A 22 2.89 -3.77 -3.99
N ASP A 23 1.65 -3.26 -3.91
CA ASP A 23 1.21 -2.22 -2.99
C ASP A 23 0.83 -2.79 -1.59
N ARG A 24 1.17 -4.05 -1.31
CA ARG A 24 0.81 -4.73 -0.06
C ARG A 24 1.88 -4.62 1.01
N LEU A 25 1.42 -4.40 2.24
CA LEU A 25 2.27 -4.49 3.42
C LEU A 25 2.70 -5.94 3.68
N PRO A 26 3.85 -6.16 4.33
CA PRO A 26 4.23 -7.48 4.82
C PRO A 26 3.15 -8.12 5.71
N GLU A 27 2.97 -9.45 5.59
CA GLU A 27 1.92 -10.21 6.29
C GLU A 27 1.97 -10.05 7.83
N TRP A 28 3.15 -9.95 8.41
CA TRP A 28 3.29 -9.77 9.85
C TRP A 28 2.64 -8.46 10.33
N MET A 29 2.54 -7.42 9.50
CA MET A 29 1.90 -6.15 9.90
C MET A 29 0.38 -6.28 10.06
N THR A 30 -0.25 -7.27 9.44
CA THR A 30 -1.69 -7.53 9.53
C THR A 30 -2.04 -8.63 10.53
N THR A 31 -1.04 -9.37 11.03
CA THR A 31 -1.24 -10.55 11.88
C THR A 31 -0.56 -10.44 13.26
N GLU A 32 0.55 -9.73 13.37
CA GLU A 32 1.33 -9.62 14.59
C GLU A 32 1.05 -8.29 15.32
N PRO A 33 0.40 -8.32 16.51
CA PRO A 33 0.13 -7.12 17.25
C PRO A 33 1.41 -6.51 17.81
N LEU A 34 1.68 -5.23 17.50
CA LEU A 34 2.87 -4.53 17.98
C LEU A 34 2.63 -3.81 19.33
N PRO A 35 3.43 -4.08 20.38
CA PRO A 35 3.39 -3.35 21.64
C PRO A 35 3.70 -1.85 21.47
N PRO A 36 3.24 -0.98 22.40
CA PRO A 36 2.41 -1.30 23.56
C PRO A 36 0.91 -1.36 23.24
N HIS A 37 0.51 -0.93 22.04
CA HIS A 37 -0.90 -0.78 21.68
C HIS A 37 -1.52 -2.07 21.15
N ASN A 38 -0.68 -3.07 20.83
CA ASN A 38 -1.05 -4.39 20.33
C ASN A 38 -2.05 -4.31 19.17
N ARG A 39 -1.82 -3.39 18.24
CA ARG A 39 -2.61 -3.21 17.02
C ARG A 39 -1.91 -3.89 15.85
N VAL A 40 -2.73 -4.37 14.93
CA VAL A 40 -2.35 -4.79 13.59
C VAL A 40 -2.94 -3.79 12.60
N PHE A 41 -2.43 -3.79 11.37
CA PHE A 41 -3.02 -3.06 10.26
C PHE A 41 -4.27 -3.82 9.78
N ASP A 42 -5.45 -3.25 10.01
CA ASP A 42 -6.76 -3.86 9.78
C ASP A 42 -7.56 -3.18 8.65
N VAL A 43 -6.90 -2.38 7.80
CA VAL A 43 -7.53 -1.80 6.61
C VAL A 43 -7.63 -2.86 5.52
N ASP A 44 -8.83 -2.97 4.93
CA ASP A 44 -9.10 -3.94 3.87
C ASP A 44 -8.27 -3.66 2.62
N ALA A 45 -7.90 -4.72 1.92
CA ALA A 45 -7.09 -4.62 0.71
C ALA A 45 -7.76 -3.77 -0.38
N GLU A 46 -9.09 -3.81 -0.46
CA GLU A 46 -9.89 -3.06 -1.44
C GLU A 46 -9.82 -1.55 -1.20
N ASP A 47 -9.76 -1.13 0.07
CA ASP A 47 -9.63 0.29 0.43
C ASP A 47 -8.26 0.86 0.01
N LEU A 48 -7.22 0.02 -0.02
CA LEU A 48 -5.89 0.41 -0.49
C LEU A 48 -5.84 0.61 -2.02
N ASP A 49 -6.69 -0.07 -2.77
CA ASP A 49 -6.71 0.02 -4.24
C ASP A 49 -7.41 1.27 -4.76
N GLY A 50 -8.18 1.96 -3.91
CA GLY A 50 -8.92 3.17 -4.25
C GLY A 50 -8.14 4.48 -4.11
N VAL A 51 -6.90 4.43 -3.59
CA VAL A 51 -6.04 5.60 -3.34
C VAL A 51 -5.25 5.98 -4.59
#